data_AF-A0A7S0W644-F1
#
_entry.id   AF-A0A7S0W644-F1
#
_cell.length_a   1.000
_cell.length_b   1.000
_cell.length_c   1.000
_cell.angle_alpha   90.00
_cell.angle_beta   90.00
_cell.angle_gamma   90.00
#
_symmetry.space_group_name_H-M   'P 1'
#
loop_
_entity.id
_entity.type
_entity.pdbx_description
1 polymer ?
#
loop_
_entity_poly.entity_id
_entity_poly.type
_entity_poly.pdbx_seq_one_letter_code
_entity_poly.pdbx_strand_id
1 'polypeptide(L)'
;MLSVNVWDKTVVGATERAIRDSGLGLNPVTDGQNLRIPIPPLNEERRVELQKVAGKYAEAARVSVRNIRRDGMDTLKKMEKDGDISEDRHRTLSEEVQKLTDLYVSKVDDALKAKEAEIMQV
;
A
#
# COMPACT_ATOMS: atom_id res chain seq x y z
N MET A 1 -14.15 8.26 -15.87
CA MET A 1 -14.64 7.10 -16.65
C MET A 1 -13.43 6.29 -17.06
N LEU A 2 -13.42 4.98 -16.82
CA LEU A 2 -12.27 4.11 -17.10
C LEU A 2 -12.57 3.25 -18.34
N SER A 3 -11.58 3.06 -19.21
CA SER A 3 -11.70 2.27 -20.43
C SER A 3 -10.60 1.22 -20.46
N VAL A 4 -10.97 -0.03 -20.75
CA VAL A 4 -10.04 -1.17 -20.86
C VAL A 4 -10.14 -1.72 -22.28
N ASN A 5 -9.01 -1.79 -22.99
CA ASN A 5 -8.95 -2.44 -24.29
C ASN A 5 -8.44 -3.88 -24.15
N VAL A 6 -9.20 -4.84 -24.67
CA VAL A 6 -8.86 -6.26 -24.63
C VAL A 6 -8.37 -6.69 -26.01
N TRP A 7 -7.11 -7.11 -26.04
CA TRP A 7 -6.37 -7.33 -27.28
C TRP A 7 -6.83 -8.61 -27.99
N ASP A 8 -7.22 -9.62 -27.22
CA ASP A 8 -7.81 -10.87 -27.72
C ASP A 8 -9.34 -10.85 -27.55
N LYS A 9 -10.07 -10.94 -28.67
CA LYS A 9 -11.55 -10.94 -28.67
C LYS A 9 -12.14 -12.12 -27.90
N THR A 10 -11.44 -13.25 -27.83
CA THR A 10 -11.96 -14.47 -27.20
C THR A 10 -12.06 -14.35 -25.68
N VAL A 11 -11.23 -13.50 -25.06
CA VAL A 11 -11.19 -13.32 -23.59
C VAL A 11 -12.03 -12.15 -23.09
N VAL A 12 -12.61 -11.34 -23.98
CA VAL A 12 -13.44 -10.17 -23.62
C VAL A 12 -14.52 -10.53 -22.59
N GLY A 13 -15.25 -11.63 -22.81
CA GLY A 13 -16.31 -12.06 -21.89
C GLY A 13 -15.78 -12.58 -20.55
N ALA A 14 -14.57 -13.16 -20.52
CA ALA A 14 -13.93 -13.57 -19.28
C ALA A 14 -13.44 -12.36 -18.48
N THR A 15 -12.87 -11.36 -19.15
CA THR A 15 -12.44 -10.10 -18.55
C THR A 15 -13.63 -9.32 -17.99
N GLU A 16 -14.75 -9.25 -18.71
CA GLU A 16 -15.97 -8.59 -18.23
C GLU A 16 -16.48 -9.23 -16.93
N ARG A 17 -16.55 -10.57 -16.89
CA ARG A 17 -16.96 -11.31 -15.69
C ARG A 17 -16.01 -11.10 -14.53
N ALA A 18 -14.70 -11.18 -14.75
CA ALA A 18 -13.70 -10.97 -13.72
C ALA A 18 -13.81 -9.58 -13.07
N ILE A 19 -14.11 -8.53 -13.84
CA ILE A 19 -14.30 -7.17 -13.32
C ILE A 19 -15.60 -7.04 -12.53
N ARG A 20 -16.68 -7.70 -12.98
CA ARG A 20 -17.95 -7.73 -12.23
C ARG A 20 -17.80 -8.46 -10.90
N ASP A 21 -17.08 -9.58 -10.91
CA ASP A 21 -16.91 -10.48 -9.76
C ASP A 21 -15.76 -10.05 -8.82
N SER A 22 -15.00 -9.01 -9.15
CA SER A 22 -13.85 -8.54 -8.35
C SER A 22 -14.24 -7.88 -7.01
N GLY A 23 -15.54 -7.82 -6.68
CA GLY A 23 -16.04 -7.20 -5.46
C GLY A 23 -15.92 -5.67 -5.42
N LEU A 24 -15.64 -5.04 -6.57
CA LEU A 24 -15.53 -3.58 -6.69
C LEU A 24 -16.89 -2.89 -6.94
N GLY A 25 -17.96 -3.66 -7.16
CA GLY A 25 -19.30 -3.11 -7.45
C GLY A 25 -19.38 -2.42 -8.81
N LEU A 26 -18.49 -2.78 -9.74
CA LEU A 26 -18.39 -2.17 -11.06
C LEU A 26 -19.14 -3.01 -12.09
N ASN A 27 -19.92 -2.34 -12.94
CA ASN A 27 -20.63 -2.96 -14.05
C ASN A 27 -20.01 -2.51 -15.38
N PRO A 28 -19.04 -3.26 -15.93
CA PRO A 28 -18.45 -2.94 -17.23
C PRO A 28 -19.49 -3.03 -18.35
N VAL A 29 -19.40 -2.10 -19.29
CA VAL A 29 -20.17 -2.07 -20.55
C VAL A 29 -19.21 -2.42 -21.69
N THR A 30 -19.46 -3.56 -22.32
CA THR A 30 -18.67 -4.10 -23.43
C THR A 30 -19.08 -3.43 -24.75
N ASP A 31 -18.08 -2.96 -25.51
CA ASP A 31 -18.20 -2.39 -26.86
C ASP A 31 -17.13 -3.00 -27.76
N GLY A 32 -17.44 -4.18 -28.30
CA GLY A 32 -16.49 -5.00 -29.04
C GLY A 32 -15.30 -5.42 -28.17
N GLN A 33 -14.12 -4.83 -28.44
CA GLN A 33 -12.89 -5.07 -27.68
C GLN A 33 -12.66 -4.07 -26.54
N ASN A 34 -13.47 -3.01 -26.45
CA ASN A 34 -13.35 -2.02 -25.40
C ASN A 34 -14.38 -2.28 -24.30
N LEU A 35 -13.95 -2.29 -23.05
CA LEU A 35 -14.81 -2.30 -21.87
C LEU A 35 -14.81 -0.90 -21.26
N ARG A 36 -15.98 -0.27 -21.21
CA ARG A 36 -16.19 1.00 -20.50
C ARG A 36 -16.67 0.70 -19.09
N ILE A 37 -15.96 1.20 -18.09
CA ILE A 37 -16.27 0.97 -16.69
C ILE A 37 -16.76 2.29 -16.09
N PRO A 38 -18.09 2.47 -15.94
CA PRO A 38 -18.64 3.57 -15.17
C PRO A 38 -18.26 3.36 -13.71
N ILE A 39 -17.52 4.32 -13.14
CA ILE A 39 -17.22 4.34 -11.71
C ILE A 39 -18.32 5.17 -11.07
N PRO A 40 -19.29 4.54 -10.37
CA PRO A 40 -20.31 5.29 -9.65
C PRO A 40 -19.63 6.15 -8.57
N PRO A 41 -20.20 7.33 -8.25
CA PRO A 41 -19.72 8.09 -7.10
C PRO A 41 -19.83 7.23 -5.85
N LEU A 42 -18.77 7.19 -5.06
CA LEU A 42 -18.77 6.45 -3.79
C LEU A 42 -19.73 7.13 -2.83
N ASN A 43 -20.66 6.37 -2.24
CA ASN A 43 -21.47 6.83 -1.12
C ASN A 43 -20.60 7.00 0.13
N GLU A 44 -21.11 7.74 1.13
CA GLU A 44 -20.36 8.04 2.35
C GLU A 44 -19.97 6.77 3.12
N GLU A 45 -20.88 5.78 3.20
CA GLU A 45 -20.61 4.49 3.83
C GLU A 45 -19.43 3.75 3.19
N ARG A 46 -19.35 3.69 1.85
CA ARG A 46 -18.24 3.05 1.15
C ARG A 46 -16.93 3.82 1.29
N ARG A 47 -16.97 5.15 1.37
CA ARG A 47 -15.78 5.97 1.67
C ARG A 47 -15.23 5.64 3.06
N VAL A 48 -16.09 5.53 4.07
CA VAL A 48 -15.69 5.12 5.43
C VAL A 48 -15.10 3.70 5.46
N GLU A 49 -15.67 2.75 4.70
CA GLU A 49 -15.10 1.42 4.56
C GLU A 49 -13.70 1.45 3.95
N LEU A 50 -13.48 2.24 2.89
CA LEU A 50 -12.18 2.38 2.24
C LEU A 50 -11.15 3.04 3.15
N GLN A 51 -11.54 4.01 3.99
CA GLN A 51 -10.65 4.55 5.02
C GLN A 51 -10.19 3.49 6.02
N LYS A 52 -11.12 2.64 6.49
CA LYS A 52 -10.76 1.52 7.38
C LYS A 52 -9.75 0.57 6.73
N VAL A 53 -9.92 0.30 5.44
CA VAL A 53 -8.98 -0.53 4.68
C VAL A 53 -7.62 0.16 4.56
N ALA A 54 -7.58 1.45 4.22
CA ALA A 54 -6.34 2.22 4.17
C ALA A 54 -5.59 2.21 5.51
N GLY A 55 -6.31 2.39 6.63
CA GLY A 55 -5.74 2.31 7.97
C GLY A 55 -5.15 0.94 8.31
N LYS A 56 -5.79 -0.16 7.88
CA LYS A 56 -5.23 -1.52 8.03
C LYS A 56 -3.91 -1.68 7.27
N TYR A 57 -3.83 -1.19 6.04
CA TYR A 57 -2.59 -1.23 5.26
C TYR A 57 -1.49 -0.39 5.90
N ALA A 58 -1.81 0.81 6.38
CA ALA A 58 -0.85 1.67 7.07
C ALA A 58 -0.30 1.00 8.34
N GLU A 59 -1.15 0.37 9.16
CA GLU A 59 -0.66 -0.31 10.37
C GLU A 59 0.21 -1.52 10.03
N ALA A 60 -0.17 -2.33 9.03
CA ALA A 60 0.67 -3.43 8.56
C ALA A 60 2.04 -2.95 8.06
N ALA A 61 2.09 -1.81 7.36
CA ALA A 61 3.33 -1.19 6.92
C ALA A 61 4.18 -0.71 8.12
N ARG A 62 3.58 -0.04 9.11
CA ARG A 62 4.28 0.38 10.33
C ARG A 62 4.85 -0.81 11.10
N VAL A 63 4.08 -1.89 11.25
CA VAL A 63 4.55 -3.13 11.89
C VAL A 63 5.75 -3.70 11.14
N SER A 64 5.69 -3.74 9.81
CA SER A 64 6.81 -4.23 8.97
C SER A 64 8.08 -3.38 9.16
N VAL A 65 7.95 -2.06 9.18
CA VAL A 65 9.07 -1.13 9.44
C VAL A 65 9.67 -1.38 10.83
N ARG A 66 8.84 -1.56 11.86
CA ARG A 66 9.31 -1.85 13.23
C ARG A 66 10.03 -3.20 13.33
N ASN A 67 9.57 -4.20 12.60
CA ASN A 67 10.21 -5.52 12.54
C ASN A 67 11.60 -5.42 11.88
N ILE A 68 11.70 -4.74 10.73
CA ILE A 68 12.99 -4.52 10.06
C ILE A 68 13.96 -3.74 10.96
N ARG A 69 13.47 -2.73 11.70
CA ARG A 69 14.31 -2.04 12.69
C ARG A 69 14.85 -3.00 13.74
N ARG A 70 14.00 -3.87 14.28
CA ARG A 70 14.42 -4.86 15.29
C ARG A 70 15.51 -5.78 14.73
N ASP A 71 15.30 -6.31 13.53
CA ASP A 71 16.26 -7.20 12.87
C ASP A 71 17.59 -6.48 12.59
N GLY A 72 17.53 -5.22 12.15
CA GLY A 72 18.71 -4.37 11.95
C GLY A 72 19.47 -4.12 13.25
N MET A 73 18.77 -3.77 14.33
CA MET A 73 19.38 -3.54 15.65
C MET A 73 19.99 -4.82 16.24
N ASP A 74 19.32 -5.97 16.08
CA ASP A 74 19.83 -7.26 16.55
C ASP A 74 21.06 -7.69 15.73
N THR A 75 21.12 -7.34 14.44
CA THR A 75 22.29 -7.57 13.58
C THR A 75 23.47 -6.71 14.02
N LEU A 76 23.25 -5.42 14.26
CA LEU A 76 24.29 -4.50 14.74
C LEU A 76 24.88 -4.97 16.08
N LYS A 77 24.04 -5.41 17.02
CA LYS A 77 24.49 -5.98 18.31
C LYS A 77 25.32 -7.25 18.15
N LYS A 78 25.04 -8.09 17.15
CA LYS A 78 25.85 -9.29 16.86
C LYS A 78 27.21 -8.89 16.31
N MET A 79 27.24 -8.00 15.32
CA MET A 79 28.49 -7.50 14.73
C MET A 79 29.41 -6.85 15.76
N GLU A 80 28.85 -6.12 16.74
CA GLU A 80 29.62 -5.55 17.85
C GLU A 80 30.25 -6.64 18.73
N LYS A 81 29.47 -7.68 19.09
CA LYS A 81 29.96 -8.81 19.89
C LYS A 81 31.00 -9.65 19.18
N ASP A 82 30.84 -9.83 17.87
CA ASP A 82 31.74 -10.61 17.02
C ASP A 82 33.03 -9.84 16.69
N GLY A 83 33.07 -8.54 17.03
CA GLY A 83 34.24 -7.66 16.82
C GLY A 83 34.34 -7.08 15.42
N ASP A 84 33.31 -7.25 14.59
CA ASP A 84 33.25 -6.71 13.21
C ASP A 84 33.13 -5.17 13.20
N ILE A 85 32.54 -4.59 14.25
CA ILE A 85 32.39 -3.14 14.42
C ILE A 85 32.75 -2.70 15.85
N SER A 86 33.25 -1.47 15.99
CA SER A 86 33.50 -0.85 17.31
C SER A 86 32.20 -0.34 17.96
N GLU A 87 32.22 -0.12 19.28
CA GLU A 87 31.11 0.46 20.06
C GLU A 87 30.67 1.84 19.50
N ASP A 88 31.63 2.69 19.12
CA ASP A 88 31.35 3.99 18.48
C ASP A 88 30.61 3.82 17.14
N ARG A 89 31.02 2.83 16.34
CA ARG A 89 30.39 2.54 15.05
C ARG A 89 29.00 1.94 15.24
N HIS A 90 28.84 1.05 16.21
CA HIS A 90 27.56 0.48 16.62
C HIS A 90 26.57 1.58 17.03
N ARG A 91 27.01 2.56 17.83
CA ARG A 91 26.17 3.69 18.24
C ARG A 91 25.70 4.53 17.06
N THR A 92 26.61 4.88 16.16
CA THR A 92 26.29 5.70 14.97
C THR A 92 25.31 4.97 14.05
N LEU A 93 25.56 3.69 13.75
CA LEU A 93 24.66 2.89 12.90
C LEU A 93 23.28 2.69 13.54
N SER A 94 23.22 2.51 14.87
CA SER A 94 21.95 2.42 15.59
C SER A 94 21.14 3.71 15.48
N GLU A 95 21.79 4.87 15.62
CA GLU A 95 21.15 6.17 15.42
C GLU A 95 20.64 6.35 13.98
N GLU A 96 21.41 5.92 12.98
CA GLU A 96 20.99 5.96 11.57
C GLU A 96 19.78 5.06 11.30
N VAL A 97 19.79 3.82 11.81
CA VAL A 97 18.66 2.88 11.68
C VAL A 97 17.40 3.47 12.34
N GLN A 98 17.54 4.09 13.50
CA GLN A 98 16.42 4.74 14.18
C GLN A 98 15.88 5.93 13.36
N LYS A 99 16.76 6.82 12.87
CA LYS A 99 16.37 7.94 11.99
C LYS A 99 15.65 7.48 10.74
N LEU A 100 16.13 6.42 10.09
CA LEU A 100 15.47 5.83 8.92
C LEU A 100 14.09 5.27 9.28
N THR A 101 13.99 4.56 10.41
CA THR A 101 12.71 4.03 10.89
C THR A 101 11.69 5.17 11.07
N ASP A 102 12.07 6.24 11.76
CA ASP A 102 11.19 7.37 12.05
C ASP A 102 10.77 8.08 10.75
N LEU A 103 11.69 8.23 9.80
CA LEU A 103 11.40 8.77 8.48
C LEU A 103 10.36 7.93 7.73
N TYR A 104 10.54 6.61 7.68
CA TYR A 104 9.61 5.74 6.95
C TYR A 104 8.25 5.60 7.65
N VAL A 105 8.20 5.65 8.98
CA VAL A 105 6.93 5.74 9.72
C VAL A 105 6.20 7.04 9.36
N SER A 106 6.89 8.18 9.35
CA SER A 106 6.30 9.46 8.94
C SER A 106 5.75 9.40 7.51
N LYS A 107 6.50 8.80 6.57
CA LYS A 107 6.03 8.64 5.19
C LYS A 107 4.77 7.79 5.09
N VAL A 108 4.63 6.74 5.90
CA VAL A 108 3.40 5.94 5.96
C VAL A 108 2.24 6.78 6.48
N ASP A 109 2.45 7.61 7.50
CA ASP A 109 1.42 8.49 8.05
C ASP A 109 0.98 9.57 7.06
N ASP A 110 1.93 10.17 6.35
CA ASP A 110 1.64 11.18 5.34
C ASP A 110 0.89 10.58 4.14
N ALA A 111 1.28 9.38 3.70
CA ALA A 111 0.58 8.66 2.64
C ALA A 111 -0.85 8.28 3.06
N LEU A 112 -1.05 7.84 4.32
CA LEU A 112 -2.38 7.55 4.84
C LEU A 112 -3.25 8.81 4.86
N LYS A 113 -2.75 9.92 5.41
CA LYS A 113 -3.48 11.19 5.46
C LYS A 113 -3.86 11.69 4.07
N ALA A 114 -2.92 11.66 3.13
CA ALA A 114 -3.18 12.05 1.75
C ALA A 114 -4.27 11.18 1.13
N LYS A 115 -4.24 9.86 1.38
CA LYS A 115 -5.24 8.94 0.84
C LYS A 115 -6.60 9.09 1.51
N GLU A 116 -6.66 9.32 2.80
CA GLU A 116 -7.90 9.59 3.53
C GLU A 116 -8.56 10.89 3.05
N ALA A 117 -7.76 11.94 2.80
CA ALA A 117 -8.24 13.19 2.22
C ALA A 117 -8.79 12.98 0.79
N GLU A 118 -8.09 12.23 -0.06
CA GLU A 118 -8.55 11.86 -1.41
C GLU A 118 -9.85 11.05 -1.37
N ILE A 119 -10.00 10.13 -0.41
CA ILE A 119 -11.22 9.34 -0.23
C ILE A 119 -12.39 10.21 0.22
N MET A 120 -12.16 11.32 0.92
CA MET A 120 -13.22 12.22 1.41
C MET A 120 -13.53 13.38 0.47
N GLN A 121 -12.57 13.82 -0.33
CA GLN A 121 -12.80 14.82 -1.37
C GLN A 121 -13.65 14.25 -2.51
N VAL A 122 -14.55 15.07 -3.02
CA VAL A 122 -15.35 14.84 -4.23
C VAL A 122 -14.78 15.70 -5.33
#